data_AF-A0A225DKT5-F1
#
_entry.id   AF-A0A225DKT5-F1
#
_cell.length_a   1.000
_cell.length_b   1.000
_cell.length_c   1.000
_cell.angle_alpha   90.00
_cell.angle_beta   90.00
_cell.angle_gamma   90.00
#
_symmetry.space_group_name_H-M   'P 1'
#
loop_
_entity.id
_entity.type
_entity.pdbx_description
1 polymer ?
#
loop_
_entity_poly.entity_id
_entity_poly.type
_entity_poly.pdbx_seq_one_letter_code
_entity_poly.pdbx_strand_id
1 'polypeptide(L)'
;MVASFQSTVNIWSAAGVVGELAFEGPNRVAPYNLFSSGTPNLVGNAFTVSSGGNPEPSGNSAVAGTATVGGSGVFGGILVNPKDYASYGTTNGPLNPTLVLPDYSVGFLATMGYWWVSLPGPANVGDLVTYDPLTGNLNSITPTTSFTGTISTTTLTVSAVSAGQLAVGQIISGSGVTPGTRITALGTGTGYTGTYTISVSQTVSSATAMTAANQPAPAFAASAAYITTSTGVDTLHIATLTSGEVLLGQQVFGTGVAPNTVITAFGSGTGGTGTYTLNTSGQTVASSGSPEAMTGPSNLFVPNCVVDRFTTNTTGGLAVIKLTN
;
A
#
# COMPACT_ATOMS: atom_id res chain seq x y z
N MET A 1 -49.51 -34.71 -8.45
CA MET A 1 -48.15 -34.17 -8.68
C MET A 1 -47.77 -33.43 -7.41
N VAL A 2 -46.94 -34.04 -6.56
CA VAL A 2 -46.46 -33.36 -5.33
C VAL A 2 -45.32 -32.45 -5.79
N ALA A 3 -45.52 -31.14 -5.73
CA ALA A 3 -44.44 -30.19 -6.00
C ALA A 3 -43.36 -30.41 -4.93
N SER A 4 -42.17 -30.85 -5.35
CA SER A 4 -41.01 -30.95 -4.48
C SER A 4 -40.61 -29.53 -4.07
N PHE A 5 -40.71 -29.22 -2.78
CA PHE A 5 -40.21 -27.95 -2.25
C PHE A 5 -38.70 -27.84 -2.48
N GLN A 6 -38.23 -26.62 -2.77
CA GLN A 6 -36.82 -26.32 -2.94
C GLN A 6 -36.06 -26.72 -1.66
N SER A 7 -35.19 -27.73 -1.76
CA SER A 7 -34.43 -28.28 -0.63
C SER A 7 -33.02 -27.68 -0.48
N THR A 8 -32.56 -26.93 -1.49
CA THR A 8 -31.26 -26.26 -1.49
C THR A 8 -31.38 -24.84 -2.04
N VAL A 9 -30.89 -23.87 -1.29
CA VAL A 9 -30.75 -22.47 -1.71
C VAL A 9 -29.26 -22.17 -1.77
N ASN A 10 -28.79 -21.59 -2.87
CA ASN A 10 -27.46 -21.02 -2.88
C ASN A 10 -27.49 -19.73 -2.05
N ILE A 11 -26.90 -19.78 -0.86
CA ILE A 11 -26.81 -18.66 0.06
C ILE A 11 -25.64 -17.72 -0.28
N TRP A 12 -24.74 -18.12 -1.20
CA TRP A 12 -23.58 -17.33 -1.57
C TRP A 12 -23.88 -16.44 -2.78
N SER A 13 -23.90 -15.13 -2.53
CA SER A 13 -24.29 -14.14 -3.54
C SER A 13 -23.31 -14.06 -4.72
N ALA A 14 -21.99 -14.16 -4.52
CA ALA A 14 -20.98 -14.40 -5.57
C ALA A 14 -19.58 -14.55 -4.96
N ALA A 15 -19.20 -15.78 -4.57
CA ALA A 15 -17.86 -16.02 -4.08
C ALA A 15 -16.81 -15.70 -5.18
N GLY A 16 -15.73 -15.00 -4.80
CA GLY A 16 -14.61 -14.70 -5.70
C GLY A 16 -14.75 -13.43 -6.54
N VAL A 17 -15.73 -12.57 -6.27
CA VAL A 17 -15.81 -11.23 -6.90
C VAL A 17 -15.30 -10.18 -5.92
N VAL A 18 -14.42 -9.28 -6.38
CA VAL A 18 -13.87 -8.19 -5.57
C VAL A 18 -14.98 -7.32 -4.98
N GLY A 19 -14.90 -7.05 -3.69
CA GLY A 19 -15.87 -6.27 -2.91
C GLY A 19 -17.03 -7.08 -2.35
N GLU A 20 -17.15 -8.37 -2.66
CA GLU A 20 -18.19 -9.23 -2.09
C GLU A 20 -17.81 -9.74 -0.69
N LEU A 21 -18.83 -10.01 0.12
CA LEU A 21 -18.68 -10.66 1.41
C LEU A 21 -18.18 -12.10 1.21
N ALA A 22 -17.09 -12.46 1.89
CA ALA A 22 -16.50 -13.78 1.75
C ALA A 22 -17.09 -14.83 2.70
N PHE A 23 -17.50 -14.42 3.91
CA PHE A 23 -18.04 -15.31 4.93
C PHE A 23 -19.16 -14.66 5.74
N GLU A 24 -20.12 -15.46 6.16
CA GLU A 24 -21.13 -15.07 7.12
C GLU A 24 -20.49 -14.89 8.50
N GLY A 25 -20.54 -13.67 9.01
CA GLY A 25 -19.96 -13.28 10.28
C GLY A 25 -20.23 -11.79 10.55
N PRO A 26 -19.77 -11.25 11.70
CA PRO A 26 -19.90 -9.84 11.98
C PRO A 26 -19.25 -9.02 10.85
N ASN A 27 -20.05 -8.23 10.17
CA ASN A 27 -19.59 -7.30 9.14
C ASN A 27 -20.17 -5.91 9.44
N ARG A 28 -19.44 -4.87 9.04
CA ARG A 28 -19.86 -3.49 9.21
C ARG A 28 -19.45 -2.70 7.99
N VAL A 29 -20.41 -1.96 7.48
CA VAL A 29 -20.26 -1.10 6.31
C VAL A 29 -20.97 0.22 6.60
N ALA A 30 -20.40 1.33 6.16
CA ALA A 30 -20.94 2.67 6.34
C ALA A 30 -21.10 3.37 4.99
N PRO A 31 -22.22 4.05 4.73
CA PRO A 31 -22.42 4.78 3.48
C PRO A 31 -21.66 6.11 3.49
N TYR A 32 -21.06 6.45 2.35
CA TYR A 32 -20.37 7.73 2.11
C TYR A 32 -20.65 8.23 0.70
N ASN A 33 -20.61 9.54 0.51
CA ASN A 33 -20.57 10.13 -0.82
C ASN A 33 -19.17 9.99 -1.39
N LEU A 34 -19.02 9.40 -2.58
CA LEU A 34 -17.72 9.20 -3.21
C LEU A 34 -17.34 10.42 -4.04
N PHE A 35 -16.16 10.97 -3.80
CA PHE A 35 -15.61 12.06 -4.60
C PHE A 35 -14.09 11.95 -4.66
N SER A 36 -13.57 11.52 -5.80
CA SER A 36 -12.15 11.19 -5.99
C SER A 36 -11.45 12.05 -7.04
N SER A 37 -12.13 13.07 -7.58
CA SER A 37 -11.55 14.14 -8.40
C SER A 37 -10.68 13.63 -9.56
N GLY A 38 -11.19 12.66 -10.32
CA GLY A 38 -10.53 12.10 -11.50
C GLY A 38 -9.82 10.77 -11.28
N THR A 39 -9.63 10.31 -10.04
CA THR A 39 -9.24 8.92 -9.77
C THR A 39 -10.50 8.03 -9.74
N PRO A 40 -10.53 6.88 -10.44
CA PRO A 40 -11.70 6.00 -10.47
C PRO A 40 -12.10 5.49 -9.08
N ASN A 41 -13.38 5.63 -8.71
CA ASN A 41 -13.93 5.01 -7.49
C ASN A 41 -14.14 3.51 -7.74
N LEU A 42 -13.09 2.72 -7.59
CA LEU A 42 -13.10 1.30 -7.90
C LEU A 42 -13.50 0.46 -6.67
N VAL A 43 -14.46 -0.46 -6.84
CA VAL A 43 -14.79 -1.44 -5.80
C VAL A 43 -13.56 -2.30 -5.48
N GLY A 44 -13.28 -2.51 -4.20
CA GLY A 44 -12.11 -3.19 -3.69
C GLY A 44 -10.95 -2.27 -3.30
N ASN A 45 -11.02 -0.98 -3.60
CA ASN A 45 -10.02 0.00 -3.18
C ASN A 45 -10.36 0.58 -1.79
N ALA A 46 -9.32 1.02 -1.08
CA ALA A 46 -9.41 1.76 0.17
C ALA A 46 -9.81 3.22 -0.07
N PHE A 47 -10.56 3.78 0.88
CA PHE A 47 -11.02 5.15 0.88
C PHE A 47 -10.73 5.80 2.23
N THR A 48 -10.46 7.10 2.23
CA THR A 48 -10.37 7.93 3.42
C THR A 48 -11.48 8.98 3.44
N VAL A 49 -11.86 9.40 4.64
CA VAL A 49 -12.83 10.47 4.85
C VAL A 49 -12.16 11.80 4.50
N SER A 50 -12.69 12.49 3.48
CA SER A 50 -12.24 13.82 3.04
C SER A 50 -13.03 14.97 3.67
N SER A 51 -14.26 14.71 4.13
CA SER A 51 -15.06 15.64 4.93
C SER A 51 -16.00 14.90 5.88
N GLY A 52 -16.11 15.39 7.13
CA GLY A 52 -16.95 14.78 8.16
C GLY A 52 -18.42 15.17 8.02
N GLY A 53 -19.32 14.18 8.13
CA GLY A 53 -20.77 14.35 8.03
C GLY A 53 -21.53 13.06 8.37
N ASN A 54 -22.81 13.18 8.74
CA ASN A 54 -23.66 12.05 9.15
C ASN A 54 -23.95 11.11 7.95
N PRO A 55 -23.80 9.78 8.07
CA PRO A 55 -24.13 8.81 7.02
C PRO A 55 -25.63 8.75 6.63
N GLU A 56 -26.51 9.32 7.46
CA GLU A 56 -27.96 9.40 7.22
C GLU A 56 -28.40 10.88 7.21
N PRO A 57 -28.51 11.54 6.04
CA PRO A 57 -28.98 12.92 5.99
C PRO A 57 -30.49 13.00 6.20
N SER A 58 -30.96 12.83 7.44
CA SER A 58 -32.24 13.39 7.85
C SER A 58 -32.09 14.91 7.96
N GLY A 59 -33.11 15.64 7.50
CA GLY A 59 -33.11 17.10 7.34
C GLY A 59 -32.28 17.89 8.37
N ASN A 60 -31.48 18.82 7.84
CA ASN A 60 -30.63 19.80 8.51
C ASN A 60 -29.20 19.42 8.97
N SER A 61 -28.63 18.26 8.59
CA SER A 61 -27.18 18.07 8.61
C SER A 61 -26.59 18.35 7.23
N ALA A 62 -25.83 19.44 7.07
CA ALA A 62 -25.51 20.02 5.76
C ALA A 62 -24.50 19.25 4.89
N VAL A 63 -23.91 18.14 5.35
CA VAL A 63 -22.93 17.38 4.57
C VAL A 63 -23.09 15.89 4.88
N ALA A 64 -23.38 15.06 3.87
CA ALA A 64 -23.16 13.62 3.93
C ALA A 64 -21.64 13.40 3.95
N GLY A 65 -21.11 12.52 4.81
CA GLY A 65 -19.66 12.29 4.88
C GLY A 65 -19.10 11.98 3.49
N THR A 66 -18.11 12.75 3.04
CA THR A 66 -17.47 12.52 1.75
C THR A 66 -16.24 11.65 1.96
N ALA A 67 -16.05 10.66 1.09
CA ALA A 67 -14.87 9.84 1.02
C ALA A 67 -14.18 9.99 -0.33
N THR A 68 -12.86 10.00 -0.32
CA THR A 68 -12.00 9.97 -1.50
C THR A 68 -11.29 8.62 -1.56
N VAL A 69 -11.08 8.10 -2.77
CA VAL A 69 -10.25 6.91 -2.97
C VAL A 69 -8.83 7.21 -2.51
N GLY A 70 -8.21 6.24 -1.84
CA GLY A 70 -6.96 6.46 -1.13
C GLY A 70 -7.08 7.59 -0.11
N GLY A 71 -6.06 8.46 -0.08
CA GLY A 71 -5.89 9.59 0.80
C GLY A 71 -5.07 9.27 2.05
N SER A 72 -4.54 10.32 2.66
CA SER A 72 -3.82 10.28 3.95
C SER A 72 -4.71 10.68 5.14
N GLY A 73 -6.01 10.88 4.90
CA GLY A 73 -7.00 11.20 5.92
C GLY A 73 -7.35 10.00 6.81
N VAL A 74 -8.39 10.14 7.61
CA VAL A 74 -8.91 9.03 8.44
C VAL A 74 -9.41 7.92 7.53
N PHE A 75 -8.96 6.69 7.77
CA PHE A 75 -9.42 5.52 7.03
C PHE A 75 -10.95 5.37 7.13
N GLY A 76 -11.63 5.46 5.99
CA GLY A 76 -13.09 5.39 5.87
C GLY A 76 -13.60 3.98 5.59
N GLY A 77 -12.77 3.14 4.95
CA GLY A 77 -13.09 1.74 4.67
C GLY A 77 -12.67 1.31 3.28
N ILE A 78 -13.08 0.11 2.89
CA ILE A 78 -12.88 -0.44 1.53
C ILE A 78 -14.22 -0.42 0.81
N LEU A 79 -14.28 0.04 -0.43
CA LEU A 79 -15.53 0.04 -1.18
C LEU A 79 -15.96 -1.39 -1.52
N VAL A 80 -17.17 -1.77 -1.10
CA VAL A 80 -17.71 -3.15 -1.18
C VAL A 80 -19.11 -3.16 -1.79
N ASN A 81 -19.73 -4.34 -1.86
CA ASN A 81 -21.08 -4.58 -2.40
C ASN A 81 -21.23 -4.19 -3.88
N PRO A 82 -20.42 -4.74 -4.80
CA PRO A 82 -20.47 -4.36 -6.22
C PRO A 82 -21.86 -4.58 -6.86
N LYS A 83 -22.68 -5.49 -6.32
CA LYS A 83 -24.02 -5.79 -6.84
C LYS A 83 -25.12 -4.80 -6.46
N ASP A 84 -24.88 -3.97 -5.44
CA ASP A 84 -25.86 -2.95 -5.03
C ASP A 84 -25.82 -1.73 -5.94
N TYR A 85 -24.75 -1.57 -6.72
CA TYR A 85 -24.55 -0.43 -7.60
C TYR A 85 -25.03 -0.69 -9.02
N ALA A 86 -25.56 0.35 -9.65
CA ALA A 86 -25.78 0.34 -11.09
C ALA A 86 -24.43 0.30 -11.83
N SER A 87 -24.34 -0.49 -12.89
CA SER A 87 -23.22 -0.43 -13.82
C SER A 87 -23.34 0.80 -14.72
N TYR A 88 -22.32 1.65 -14.74
CA TYR A 88 -22.27 2.86 -15.58
C TYR A 88 -21.45 2.69 -16.87
N GLY A 89 -21.02 1.47 -17.17
CA GLY A 89 -20.18 1.20 -18.34
C GLY A 89 -18.75 1.72 -18.18
N THR A 90 -18.03 1.77 -19.30
CA THR A 90 -16.71 2.41 -19.38
C THR A 90 -16.73 3.49 -20.47
N THR A 91 -15.71 4.35 -20.51
CA THR A 91 -15.54 5.34 -21.58
C THR A 91 -15.52 4.70 -22.98
N ASN A 92 -15.14 3.42 -23.07
CA ASN A 92 -15.10 2.65 -24.31
C ASN A 92 -16.44 1.95 -24.64
N GLY A 93 -17.47 2.09 -23.80
CA GLY A 93 -18.79 1.52 -24.05
C GLY A 93 -19.71 1.55 -22.83
N PRO A 94 -20.93 2.10 -22.94
CA PRO A 94 -21.87 2.23 -21.82
C PRO A 94 -22.39 0.88 -21.29
N LEU A 95 -22.20 -0.21 -22.04
CA LEU A 95 -22.60 -1.57 -21.63
C LEU A 95 -21.43 -2.44 -21.17
N ASN A 96 -20.20 -1.90 -21.17
CA ASN A 96 -19.05 -2.67 -20.73
C ASN A 96 -19.14 -2.95 -19.22
N PRO A 97 -18.81 -4.16 -18.76
CA PRO A 97 -18.81 -4.46 -17.33
C PRO A 97 -17.78 -3.56 -16.63
N THR A 98 -18.17 -3.00 -15.48
CA THR A 98 -17.32 -2.13 -14.68
C THR A 98 -17.58 -2.36 -13.20
N LEU A 99 -16.54 -2.15 -12.39
CA LEU A 99 -16.60 -2.03 -10.94
C LEU A 99 -16.31 -0.60 -10.48
N VAL A 100 -16.28 0.35 -11.42
CA VAL A 100 -16.02 1.77 -11.15
C VAL A 100 -17.35 2.48 -10.98
N LEU A 101 -17.45 3.25 -9.90
CA LEU A 101 -18.55 4.15 -9.64
C LEU A 101 -18.17 5.59 -10.05
N PRO A 102 -19.12 6.38 -10.60
CA PRO A 102 -18.89 7.79 -10.87
C PRO A 102 -18.77 8.58 -9.55
N ASP A 103 -18.11 9.73 -9.61
CA ASP A 103 -18.14 10.70 -8.51
C ASP A 103 -19.58 11.13 -8.20
N TYR A 104 -19.81 11.49 -6.94
CA TYR A 104 -21.11 11.81 -6.33
C TYR A 104 -22.08 10.64 -6.22
N SER A 105 -21.63 9.42 -6.48
CA SER A 105 -22.37 8.21 -6.10
C SER A 105 -22.27 7.96 -4.58
N VAL A 106 -23.24 7.23 -4.04
CA VAL A 106 -23.19 6.72 -2.67
C VAL A 106 -22.51 5.36 -2.69
N GLY A 107 -21.40 5.24 -1.97
CA GLY A 107 -20.64 4.00 -1.81
C GLY A 107 -20.73 3.47 -0.38
N PHE A 108 -20.68 2.15 -0.26
CA PHE A 108 -20.68 1.43 1.01
C PHE A 108 -19.23 1.03 1.35
N LEU A 109 -18.67 1.64 2.39
CA LEU A 109 -17.28 1.43 2.82
C LEU A 109 -17.20 0.45 4.00
N ALA A 110 -16.56 -0.69 3.79
CA ALA A 110 -16.37 -1.73 4.78
C ALA A 110 -15.34 -1.31 5.83
N THR A 111 -15.76 -1.38 7.09
CA THR A 111 -14.92 -1.12 8.28
C THR A 111 -14.68 -2.38 9.11
N MET A 112 -15.44 -3.44 8.85
CA MET A 112 -15.29 -4.74 9.53
C MET A 112 -15.83 -5.87 8.65
N GLY A 113 -15.27 -7.07 8.78
CA GLY A 113 -15.78 -8.29 8.13
C GLY A 113 -14.74 -8.95 7.22
N TYR A 114 -15.21 -9.89 6.41
CA TYR A 114 -14.39 -10.67 5.49
C TYR A 114 -14.76 -10.33 4.05
N TRP A 115 -13.82 -9.79 3.29
CA TRP A 115 -14.10 -9.23 1.97
C TRP A 115 -13.14 -9.80 0.94
N TRP A 116 -13.69 -10.12 -0.24
CA TRP A 116 -12.90 -10.45 -1.41
C TRP A 116 -12.22 -9.19 -1.93
N VAL A 117 -10.91 -9.24 -2.14
CA VAL A 117 -10.13 -8.14 -2.71
C VAL A 117 -9.14 -8.65 -3.73
N SER A 118 -8.57 -7.74 -4.52
CA SER A 118 -7.45 -8.06 -5.40
C SER A 118 -6.16 -7.52 -4.80
N LEU A 119 -5.16 -8.39 -4.66
CA LEU A 119 -3.80 -8.01 -4.26
C LEU A 119 -2.87 -8.12 -5.49
N PRO A 120 -2.01 -7.12 -5.76
CA PRO A 120 -1.22 -7.07 -7.00
C PRO A 120 0.02 -7.97 -6.99
N GLY A 121 0.34 -8.60 -5.86
CA GLY A 121 1.54 -9.41 -5.70
C GLY A 121 1.32 -10.62 -4.78
N PRO A 122 2.36 -11.46 -4.61
CA PRO A 122 2.31 -12.59 -3.70
C PRO A 122 1.94 -12.12 -2.28
N ALA A 123 0.96 -12.80 -1.68
CA ALA A 123 0.56 -12.60 -0.30
C ALA A 123 0.54 -13.93 0.45
N ASN A 124 0.80 -13.90 1.74
CA ASN A 124 0.60 -15.03 2.63
C ASN A 124 -0.54 -14.76 3.61
N VAL A 125 -1.17 -15.83 4.10
CA VAL A 125 -2.14 -15.71 5.19
C VAL A 125 -1.44 -15.17 6.43
N GLY A 126 -2.01 -14.12 7.03
CA GLY A 126 -1.45 -13.37 8.15
C GLY A 126 -0.66 -12.12 7.73
N ASP A 127 -0.46 -11.87 6.43
CA ASP A 127 0.12 -10.62 5.96
C ASP A 127 -0.76 -9.43 6.32
N LEU A 128 -0.12 -8.31 6.68
CA LEU A 128 -0.81 -7.04 6.89
C LEU A 128 -1.25 -6.48 5.54
N VAL A 129 -2.37 -5.77 5.54
CA VAL A 129 -2.87 -5.09 4.35
C VAL A 129 -2.50 -3.61 4.42
N THR A 130 -1.95 -3.10 3.33
CA THR A 130 -1.70 -1.67 3.13
C THR A 130 -2.50 -1.18 1.93
N TYR A 131 -2.62 0.13 1.78
CA TYR A 131 -3.22 0.74 0.60
C TYR A 131 -2.36 1.89 0.11
N ASP A 132 -2.38 2.12 -1.20
CA ASP A 132 -1.77 3.30 -1.80
C ASP A 132 -2.69 4.52 -1.59
N PRO A 133 -2.22 5.61 -0.96
CA PRO A 133 -3.01 6.82 -0.73
C PRO A 133 -3.36 7.58 -2.02
N LEU A 134 -2.84 7.22 -3.19
CA LEU A 134 -3.21 7.89 -4.44
C LEU A 134 -4.27 7.13 -5.21
N THR A 135 -4.13 5.81 -5.30
CA THR A 135 -5.04 4.96 -6.08
C THR A 135 -6.08 4.24 -5.21
N GLY A 136 -5.84 4.13 -3.90
CA GLY A 136 -6.58 3.27 -2.99
C GLY A 136 -6.31 1.78 -3.19
N ASN A 137 -5.40 1.41 -4.10
CA ASN A 137 -5.12 0.01 -4.38
C ASN A 137 -4.56 -0.68 -3.14
N LEU A 138 -5.10 -1.86 -2.84
CA LEU A 138 -4.63 -2.66 -1.72
C LEU A 138 -3.35 -3.40 -2.07
N ASN A 139 -2.51 -3.59 -1.06
CA ASN A 139 -1.25 -4.30 -1.12
C ASN A 139 -1.12 -5.17 0.13
N SER A 140 -0.28 -6.20 0.07
CA SER A 140 0.09 -7.00 1.24
C SER A 140 1.54 -6.76 1.61
N ILE A 141 1.82 -6.88 2.91
CA ILE A 141 3.16 -6.84 3.45
C ILE A 141 3.26 -7.84 4.60
N THR A 142 4.34 -8.63 4.65
CA THR A 142 4.56 -9.55 5.78
C THR A 142 4.58 -8.77 7.10
N PRO A 143 3.96 -9.26 8.19
CA PRO A 143 3.89 -8.54 9.46
C PRO A 143 5.24 -8.36 10.13
N THR A 144 6.15 -9.31 9.87
CA THR A 144 7.48 -9.34 10.48
C THR A 144 8.53 -9.55 9.40
N THR A 145 9.51 -8.65 9.38
CA THR A 145 10.74 -8.85 8.64
C THR A 145 11.63 -9.81 9.42
N SER A 146 12.08 -10.88 8.79
CA SER A 146 13.00 -11.86 9.39
C SER A 146 14.30 -11.90 8.62
N PHE A 147 15.42 -11.80 9.32
CA PHE A 147 16.74 -11.68 8.71
C PHE A 147 17.82 -12.27 9.61
N THR A 148 19.01 -12.46 9.06
CA THR A 148 20.21 -12.88 9.81
C THR A 148 21.23 -11.77 9.77
N GLY A 149 21.79 -11.43 10.94
CA GLY A 149 22.81 -10.40 11.02
C GLY A 149 23.71 -10.48 12.25
N THR A 150 24.75 -9.66 12.24
CA THR A 150 25.66 -9.41 13.37
C THR A 150 25.62 -7.93 13.74
N ILE A 151 25.98 -7.61 14.99
CA ILE A 151 26.01 -6.21 15.44
C ILE A 151 27.38 -5.93 16.04
N SER A 152 28.00 -4.82 15.60
CA SER A 152 29.19 -4.25 16.21
C SER A 152 28.95 -2.77 16.44
N THR A 153 29.03 -2.33 17.69
CA THR A 153 28.66 -0.98 18.13
C THR A 153 27.24 -0.63 17.66
N THR A 154 27.08 0.39 16.83
CA THR A 154 25.81 0.83 16.25
C THR A 154 25.62 0.33 14.81
N THR A 155 26.46 -0.58 14.32
CA THR A 155 26.37 -1.11 12.96
C THR A 155 25.81 -2.53 13.00
N LEU A 156 24.60 -2.70 12.47
CA LEU A 156 23.99 -3.98 12.17
C LEU A 156 24.40 -4.40 10.75
N THR A 157 25.04 -5.55 10.60
CA THR A 157 25.36 -6.14 9.30
C THR A 157 24.37 -7.26 9.00
N VAL A 158 23.53 -7.08 7.99
CA VAL A 158 22.53 -8.06 7.54
C VAL A 158 23.11 -8.89 6.40
N SER A 159 23.29 -10.18 6.63
CA SER A 159 23.86 -11.12 5.65
C SER A 159 22.82 -11.83 4.81
N ALA A 160 21.58 -11.97 5.31
CA ALA A 160 20.48 -12.57 4.59
C ALA A 160 19.14 -12.05 5.11
N VAL A 161 18.17 -11.84 4.22
CA VAL A 161 16.78 -11.51 4.57
C VAL A 161 15.91 -12.67 4.11
N SER A 162 15.20 -13.29 5.05
CA SER A 162 14.34 -14.45 4.80
C SER A 162 12.92 -14.03 4.43
N ALA A 163 12.44 -12.89 4.94
CA ALA A 163 11.14 -12.31 4.60
C ALA A 163 11.11 -10.82 4.97
N GLY A 164 10.33 -10.03 4.23
CA GLY A 164 10.09 -8.61 4.49
C GLY A 164 11.23 -7.70 4.03
N GLN A 165 11.15 -6.44 4.46
CA GLN A 165 12.16 -5.42 4.18
C GLN A 165 12.57 -4.73 5.47
N LEU A 166 13.84 -4.31 5.54
CA LEU A 166 14.36 -3.47 6.61
C LEU A 166 14.16 -1.99 6.25
N ALA A 167 13.77 -1.17 7.22
CA ALA A 167 13.60 0.26 7.00
C ALA A 167 13.92 1.03 8.29
N VAL A 168 14.27 2.31 8.16
CA VAL A 168 14.47 3.19 9.33
C VAL A 168 13.20 3.27 10.18
N GLY A 169 13.38 3.31 11.50
CA GLY A 169 12.30 3.37 12.50
C GLY A 169 11.86 2.00 13.02
N GLN A 170 12.20 0.91 12.32
CA GLN A 170 11.87 -0.45 12.73
C GLN A 170 12.58 -0.83 14.05
N ILE A 171 11.84 -1.48 14.95
CA ILE A 171 12.38 -2.05 16.18
C ILE A 171 12.90 -3.45 15.87
N ILE A 172 14.17 -3.69 16.18
CA ILE A 172 14.82 -4.99 15.99
C ILE A 172 14.71 -5.78 17.29
N SER A 173 14.45 -7.08 17.15
CA SER A 173 14.43 -8.05 18.24
C SER A 173 15.19 -9.31 17.83
N GLY A 174 15.85 -9.97 18.78
CA GLY A 174 16.63 -11.17 18.52
C GLY A 174 17.49 -11.52 19.73
N SER A 175 18.09 -12.72 19.72
CA SER A 175 19.00 -13.13 20.78
C SER A 175 20.23 -12.20 20.80
N GLY A 176 20.57 -11.66 21.97
CA GLY A 176 21.67 -10.71 22.14
C GLY A 176 21.36 -9.27 21.68
N VAL A 177 20.15 -8.99 21.19
CA VAL A 177 19.71 -7.63 20.84
C VAL A 177 19.01 -7.00 22.04
N THR A 178 19.49 -5.85 22.47
CA THR A 178 18.89 -5.06 23.55
C THR A 178 17.48 -4.64 23.15
N PRO A 179 16.45 -4.88 24.00
CA PRO A 179 15.09 -4.47 23.71
C PRO A 179 14.97 -2.97 23.39
N GLY A 180 14.16 -2.63 22.38
CA GLY A 180 13.98 -1.25 21.94
C GLY A 180 15.07 -0.71 21.00
N THR A 181 16.03 -1.55 20.59
CA THR A 181 16.96 -1.22 19.51
C THR A 181 16.19 -0.89 18.22
N ARG A 182 16.47 0.26 17.60
CA ARG A 182 15.82 0.71 16.36
C ARG A 182 16.82 0.94 15.25
N ILE A 183 16.41 0.73 13.99
CA ILE A 183 17.18 1.17 12.82
C ILE A 183 17.04 2.69 12.69
N THR A 184 18.17 3.39 12.59
CA THR A 184 18.23 4.85 12.46
C THR A 184 18.78 5.30 11.11
N ALA A 185 19.47 4.44 10.36
CA ALA A 185 19.86 4.70 8.97
C ALA A 185 20.10 3.39 8.21
N LEU A 186 19.88 3.39 6.90
CA LEU A 186 20.12 2.22 6.05
C LEU A 186 21.58 1.90 5.73
N GLY A 187 22.54 2.80 5.97
CA GLY A 187 23.96 2.55 5.66
C GLY A 187 24.20 2.13 4.20
N THR A 188 24.68 0.89 3.97
CA THR A 188 24.77 0.28 2.63
C THR A 188 23.59 -0.64 2.31
N GLY A 189 22.75 -0.93 3.30
CA GLY A 189 21.51 -1.66 3.10
C GLY A 189 20.54 -0.87 2.22
N THR A 190 19.73 -1.59 1.46
CA THR A 190 18.69 -1.02 0.60
C THR A 190 17.30 -1.56 0.95
N GLY A 191 17.14 -1.86 2.24
CA GLY A 191 16.01 -2.62 2.78
C GLY A 191 16.13 -4.14 2.69
N TYR A 192 17.29 -4.65 2.25
CA TYR A 192 17.62 -6.07 2.24
C TYR A 192 18.96 -6.36 2.93
N THR A 193 19.88 -7.08 2.30
CA THR A 193 21.23 -7.28 2.83
C THR A 193 22.04 -5.99 2.78
N GLY A 194 22.99 -5.83 3.70
CA GLY A 194 23.82 -4.63 3.80
C GLY A 194 24.04 -4.22 5.26
N THR A 195 24.65 -3.06 5.48
CA THR A 195 24.89 -2.53 6.83
C THR A 195 23.86 -1.47 7.17
N TYR A 196 23.36 -1.46 8.40
CA TYR A 196 22.36 -0.55 8.93
C TYR A 196 22.88 0.09 10.21
N THR A 197 22.53 1.34 10.47
CA THR A 197 22.83 2.01 11.74
C THR A 197 21.68 1.77 12.71
N ILE A 198 21.99 1.46 13.98
CA ILE A 198 21.01 1.26 15.05
C ILE A 198 21.16 2.26 16.20
N SER A 199 20.10 2.45 16.97
CA SER A 199 20.02 3.44 18.06
C SER A 199 20.82 3.10 19.31
N VAL A 200 21.11 1.82 19.55
CA VAL A 200 21.77 1.34 20.77
C VAL A 200 23.09 0.65 20.39
N SER A 201 24.20 1.13 20.97
CA SER A 201 25.49 0.48 20.80
C SER A 201 25.52 -0.86 21.56
N GLN A 202 25.81 -1.95 20.86
CA GLN A 202 25.86 -3.30 21.42
C GLN A 202 26.75 -4.23 20.59
N THR A 203 26.86 -5.51 20.98
CA THR A 203 27.65 -6.49 20.22
C THR A 203 26.93 -7.82 20.16
N VAL A 204 26.70 -8.29 18.94
CA VAL A 204 26.20 -9.63 18.61
C VAL A 204 27.21 -10.26 17.67
N SER A 205 28.14 -11.03 18.24
CA SER A 205 29.36 -11.48 17.56
C SER A 205 29.14 -12.58 16.52
N SER A 206 28.02 -13.31 16.61
CA SER A 206 27.68 -14.39 15.70
C SER A 206 26.43 -14.05 14.90
N ALA A 207 26.38 -14.49 13.64
CA ALA A 207 25.21 -14.35 12.78
C ALA A 207 24.01 -15.00 13.48
N THR A 208 23.03 -14.18 13.85
CA THR A 208 21.88 -14.59 14.65
C THR A 208 20.60 -14.22 13.89
N ALA A 209 19.59 -15.08 13.98
CA ALA A 209 18.27 -14.77 13.45
C ALA A 209 17.64 -13.62 14.28
N MET A 210 17.22 -12.57 13.58
CA MET A 210 16.61 -11.37 14.12
C MET A 210 15.30 -11.09 13.38
N THR A 211 14.41 -10.38 14.06
CA THR A 211 13.11 -9.97 13.53
C THR A 211 12.90 -8.48 13.72
N ALA A 212 12.19 -7.85 12.80
CA ALA A 212 11.71 -6.48 12.94
C ALA A 212 10.23 -6.43 12.58
N ALA A 213 9.44 -5.63 13.32
CA ALA A 213 8.06 -5.37 12.93
C ALA A 213 8.08 -4.62 11.59
N ASN A 214 7.46 -5.20 10.56
CA ASN A 214 7.51 -4.61 9.24
C ASN A 214 6.68 -3.33 9.24
N GLN A 215 7.16 -2.33 8.51
CA GLN A 215 6.49 -1.05 8.36
C GLN A 215 6.21 -0.85 6.87
N PRO A 216 5.13 -0.15 6.50
CA PRO A 216 4.92 0.23 5.11
C PRO A 216 6.12 1.08 4.70
N ALA A 217 6.58 0.91 3.47
CA ALA A 217 7.68 1.71 2.95
C ALA A 217 7.36 3.20 3.17
N PRO A 218 8.18 3.94 3.94
CA PRO A 218 7.93 5.37 4.15
C PRO A 218 8.00 6.07 2.79
N ALA A 219 7.05 6.97 2.50
CA ALA A 219 7.18 7.84 1.34
C ALA A 219 8.50 8.61 1.47
N PHE A 220 9.33 8.55 0.43
CA PHE A 220 10.41 9.51 0.30
C PHE A 220 9.80 10.87 -0.08
N ALA A 221 10.36 11.95 0.45
CA ALA A 221 10.06 13.31 0.03
C ALA A 221 11.37 14.02 -0.26
N ALA A 222 11.62 14.32 -1.52
CA ALA A 222 12.78 15.06 -1.98
C ALA A 222 12.36 16.50 -2.29
N SER A 223 12.96 17.48 -1.59
CA SER A 223 12.74 18.89 -1.90
C SER A 223 13.52 19.36 -3.14
N ALA A 224 14.50 18.57 -3.60
CA ALA A 224 15.25 18.84 -4.82
C ALA A 224 15.54 17.54 -5.56
N ALA A 225 14.75 17.27 -6.60
CA ALA A 225 14.92 16.14 -7.50
C ALA A 225 14.64 16.54 -8.96
N TYR A 226 15.19 15.76 -9.89
CA TYR A 226 14.96 15.92 -11.32
C TYR A 226 15.14 14.58 -12.04
N ILE A 227 14.52 14.41 -13.20
CA ILE A 227 14.60 13.18 -14.00
C ILE A 227 15.25 13.53 -15.34
N THR A 228 16.26 12.76 -15.74
CA THR A 228 16.87 12.88 -17.07
C THR A 228 16.85 11.54 -17.79
N THR A 229 16.74 11.59 -19.11
CA THR A 229 16.92 10.42 -19.96
C THR A 229 18.33 10.39 -20.53
N SER A 230 19.01 9.25 -20.41
CA SER A 230 20.26 8.98 -21.14
C SER A 230 20.18 7.61 -21.78
N THR A 231 20.53 7.51 -23.05
CA THR A 231 20.53 6.23 -23.81
C THR A 231 19.21 5.44 -23.72
N GLY A 232 18.07 6.15 -23.58
CA GLY A 232 16.74 5.52 -23.45
C GLY A 232 16.38 5.05 -22.05
N VAL A 233 17.20 5.33 -21.03
CA VAL A 233 16.93 5.01 -19.63
C VAL A 233 16.66 6.30 -18.85
N ASP A 234 15.52 6.37 -18.17
CA ASP A 234 15.18 7.49 -17.30
C ASP A 234 15.82 7.29 -15.92
N THR A 235 16.51 8.34 -15.44
CA THR A 235 17.22 8.35 -14.16
C THR A 235 16.68 9.49 -13.30
N LEU A 236 16.09 9.12 -12.16
CA LEU A 236 15.75 10.05 -11.10
C LEU A 236 17.02 10.43 -10.33
N HIS A 237 17.25 11.72 -10.19
CA HIS A 237 18.31 12.32 -9.41
C HIS A 237 17.70 12.99 -8.18
N ILE A 238 18.09 12.54 -6.99
CA ILE A 238 17.66 13.15 -5.73
C ILE A 238 18.87 13.88 -5.14
N ALA A 239 18.83 15.21 -5.19
CA ALA A 239 19.89 16.07 -4.65
C ALA A 239 19.70 16.30 -3.14
N THR A 240 18.46 16.50 -2.70
CA THR A 240 18.12 16.70 -1.29
C THR A 240 16.91 15.87 -0.93
N LEU A 241 17.09 14.94 0.01
CA LEU A 241 16.02 14.15 0.60
C LEU A 241 15.63 14.75 1.95
N THR A 242 14.36 15.11 2.09
CA THR A 242 13.82 15.80 3.27
C THR A 242 13.21 14.83 4.28
N SER A 243 12.60 13.74 3.82
CA SER A 243 12.11 12.66 4.68
C SER A 243 11.96 11.35 3.93
N GLY A 244 11.85 10.25 4.68
CA GLY A 244 11.70 8.92 4.13
C GLY A 244 12.97 8.41 3.45
N GLU A 245 12.84 7.24 2.83
CA GLU A 245 13.93 6.57 2.12
C GLU A 245 13.41 6.05 0.79
N VAL A 246 14.29 6.03 -0.19
CA VAL A 246 13.96 5.65 -1.56
C VAL A 246 14.17 4.15 -1.70
N LEU A 247 13.13 3.39 -2.03
CA LEU A 247 13.17 1.94 -2.14
C LEU A 247 12.78 1.49 -3.55
N LEU A 248 13.24 0.31 -3.95
CA LEU A 248 12.83 -0.29 -5.23
C LEU A 248 11.33 -0.59 -5.23
N GLY A 249 10.69 -0.39 -6.38
CA GLY A 249 9.26 -0.58 -6.57
C GLY A 249 8.40 0.61 -6.14
N GLN A 250 8.98 1.66 -5.55
CA GLN A 250 8.23 2.88 -5.23
C GLN A 250 7.94 3.68 -6.51
N GLN A 251 6.70 4.14 -6.63
CA GLN A 251 6.34 5.13 -7.65
C GLN A 251 6.98 6.48 -7.32
N VAL A 252 7.16 7.33 -8.32
CA VAL A 252 7.67 8.69 -8.20
C VAL A 252 6.55 9.63 -8.63
N PHE A 253 6.33 10.66 -7.84
CA PHE A 253 5.39 11.73 -8.08
C PHE A 253 6.11 13.06 -8.08
N GLY A 254 5.68 13.97 -8.92
CA GLY A 254 6.22 15.31 -9.03
C GLY A 254 5.55 16.03 -10.19
N THR A 255 5.66 17.34 -10.21
CA THR A 255 5.25 18.15 -11.35
C THR A 255 6.00 17.69 -12.60
N GLY A 256 5.27 17.34 -13.67
CA GLY A 256 5.86 16.84 -14.92
C GLY A 256 6.29 15.37 -14.94
N VAL A 257 6.22 14.65 -13.81
CA VAL A 257 6.48 13.20 -13.76
C VAL A 257 5.32 12.45 -14.41
N ALA A 258 5.61 11.54 -15.34
CA ALA A 258 4.56 10.77 -16.00
C ALA A 258 3.85 9.82 -15.01
N PRO A 259 2.56 9.51 -15.23
CA PRO A 259 1.86 8.50 -14.45
C PRO A 259 2.58 7.15 -14.49
N ASN A 260 2.54 6.40 -13.38
CA ASN A 260 3.15 5.07 -13.23
C ASN A 260 4.68 5.02 -13.39
N THR A 261 5.39 6.13 -13.16
CA THR A 261 6.85 6.14 -13.08
C THR A 261 7.32 5.49 -11.79
N VAL A 262 8.03 4.36 -11.87
CA VAL A 262 8.43 3.49 -10.75
C VAL A 262 9.94 3.31 -10.73
N ILE A 263 10.53 3.26 -9.54
CA ILE A 263 11.95 2.99 -9.31
C ILE A 263 12.23 1.50 -9.49
N THR A 264 13.08 1.15 -10.46
CA THR A 264 13.39 -0.24 -10.83
C THR A 264 14.77 -0.69 -10.35
N ALA A 265 15.71 0.23 -10.19
CA ALA A 265 17.05 -0.07 -9.68
C ALA A 265 17.67 1.12 -8.95
N PHE A 266 18.59 0.81 -8.05
CA PHE A 266 19.48 1.79 -7.44
C PHE A 266 20.62 2.12 -8.40
N GLY A 267 20.90 3.42 -8.56
CA GLY A 267 22.10 3.91 -9.24
C GLY A 267 23.21 4.16 -8.21
N SER A 268 23.60 5.43 -8.04
CA SER A 268 24.54 5.83 -6.99
C SER A 268 23.92 5.96 -5.60
N GLY A 269 22.59 6.03 -5.50
CA GLY A 269 21.87 6.16 -4.23
C GLY A 269 21.62 4.81 -3.55
N THR A 270 21.78 4.75 -2.22
CA THR A 270 21.43 3.59 -1.38
C THR A 270 20.22 3.90 -0.48
N GLY A 271 19.19 4.50 -1.07
CA GLY A 271 17.94 4.85 -0.37
C GLY A 271 17.90 6.27 0.21
N GLY A 272 18.90 7.08 -0.10
CA GLY A 272 18.99 8.50 0.27
C GLY A 272 19.06 9.44 -0.94
N THR A 273 19.98 10.39 -0.91
CA THR A 273 20.35 11.17 -2.10
C THR A 273 21.14 10.29 -3.09
N GLY A 274 21.12 10.65 -4.36
CA GLY A 274 21.78 9.89 -5.43
C GLY A 274 20.87 9.64 -6.63
N THR A 275 21.28 8.70 -7.47
CA THR A 275 20.54 8.35 -8.69
C THR A 275 19.80 7.03 -8.58
N TYR A 276 18.66 6.95 -9.26
CA TYR A 276 17.75 5.81 -9.27
C TYR A 276 17.21 5.61 -10.68
N THR A 277 17.18 4.37 -11.17
CA THR A 277 16.65 4.03 -12.49
C THR A 277 15.13 3.89 -12.42
N LEU A 278 14.43 4.39 -13.44
CA LEU A 278 12.98 4.35 -13.54
C LEU A 278 12.52 3.32 -14.59
N ASN A 279 11.25 2.93 -14.54
CA ASN A 279 10.62 2.03 -15.52
C ASN A 279 10.27 2.70 -16.85
N THR A 280 10.40 4.02 -16.95
CA THR A 280 10.09 4.79 -18.16
C THR A 280 11.32 5.00 -19.05
N SER A 281 11.05 5.37 -20.31
CA SER A 281 12.09 5.76 -21.28
C SER A 281 11.67 7.05 -21.99
N GLY A 282 12.47 8.11 -21.89
CA GLY A 282 12.22 9.39 -22.56
C GLY A 282 11.57 10.47 -21.71
N GLN A 283 11.45 10.27 -20.39
CA GLN A 283 10.93 11.29 -19.49
C GLN A 283 12.05 12.22 -19.00
N THR A 284 11.88 13.52 -19.22
CA THR A 284 12.74 14.55 -18.62
C THR A 284 11.88 15.49 -17.79
N VAL A 285 12.25 15.70 -16.53
CA VAL A 285 11.51 16.52 -15.56
C VAL A 285 12.50 17.37 -14.79
N ALA A 286 12.25 18.68 -14.73
CA ALA A 286 13.13 19.65 -14.08
C ALA A 286 14.59 19.57 -14.60
N SER A 287 15.54 20.19 -13.89
CA SER A 287 16.97 20.09 -14.23
C SER A 287 17.83 20.26 -12.99
N SER A 288 19.12 19.91 -13.07
CA SER A 288 20.06 20.10 -11.95
C SER A 288 20.21 21.55 -11.49
N GLY A 289 19.99 22.53 -12.38
CA GLY A 289 20.04 23.96 -12.07
C GLY A 289 18.72 24.52 -11.52
N SER A 290 17.63 23.77 -11.63
CA SER A 290 16.31 24.13 -11.10
C SER A 290 15.56 22.85 -10.76
N PRO A 291 15.94 22.17 -9.66
CA PRO A 291 15.29 20.92 -9.24
C PRO A 291 13.92 21.21 -8.63
N GLU A 292 13.01 20.25 -8.73
CA GLU A 292 11.65 20.35 -8.21
C GLU A 292 11.41 19.32 -7.09
N ALA A 293 10.31 19.48 -6.35
CA ALA A 293 9.94 18.53 -5.33
C ALA A 293 9.38 17.25 -5.97
N MET A 294 9.88 16.09 -5.51
CA MET A 294 9.36 14.78 -5.92
C MET A 294 9.15 13.90 -4.68
N THR A 295 8.10 13.07 -4.71
CA THR A 295 7.69 12.22 -3.58
C THR A 295 7.41 10.80 -4.03
N GLY A 296 7.52 9.82 -3.13
CA GLY A 296 7.06 8.45 -3.37
C GLY A 296 5.68 8.19 -2.75
N PRO A 297 4.98 7.12 -3.15
CA PRO A 297 3.76 6.70 -2.48
C PRO A 297 4.14 6.17 -1.10
N SER A 298 3.53 6.71 -0.04
CA SER A 298 3.54 6.07 1.27
C SER A 298 2.38 5.11 1.30
N ASN A 299 2.62 3.81 1.13
CA ASN A 299 1.58 2.86 1.46
C ASN A 299 1.18 3.07 2.94
N LEU A 300 -0.11 3.14 3.21
CA LEU A 300 -0.65 3.30 4.55
C LEU A 300 -1.23 1.96 5.01
N PHE A 301 -1.12 1.65 6.29
CA PHE A 301 -1.80 0.46 6.80
C PHE A 301 -3.30 0.62 6.69
N VAL A 302 -3.96 -0.45 6.24
CA VAL A 302 -5.37 -0.64 6.54
C VAL A 302 -5.45 -1.04 8.02
N PRO A 303 -6.10 -0.24 8.89
CA PRO A 303 -6.14 -0.53 10.31
C PRO A 303 -6.74 -1.91 10.58
N ASN A 304 -6.09 -2.66 11.50
CA ASN A 304 -6.62 -3.93 12.02
C ASN A 304 -7.03 -4.93 10.92
N CYS A 305 -6.27 -4.95 9.81
CA CYS A 305 -6.57 -5.75 8.63
C CYS A 305 -5.43 -6.71 8.28
N VAL A 306 -5.80 -7.97 8.02
CA VAL A 306 -4.88 -9.04 7.63
C VAL A 306 -5.43 -9.83 6.45
N VAL A 307 -4.54 -10.42 5.66
CA VAL A 307 -4.88 -11.42 4.65
C VAL A 307 -5.30 -12.70 5.37
N ASP A 308 -6.53 -13.15 5.14
CA ASP A 308 -7.10 -14.34 5.77
C ASP A 308 -6.99 -15.57 4.86
N ARG A 309 -7.16 -15.37 3.55
CA ARG A 309 -6.98 -16.42 2.53
C ARG A 309 -6.38 -15.86 1.26
N PHE A 310 -5.44 -16.60 0.68
CA PHE A 310 -4.88 -16.31 -0.63
C PHE A 310 -4.37 -17.59 -1.26
N THR A 311 -4.62 -17.76 -2.56
CA THR A 311 -3.98 -18.85 -3.32
C THR A 311 -2.56 -18.41 -3.63
N THR A 312 -1.58 -18.96 -2.92
CA THR A 312 -0.16 -18.61 -3.08
C THR A 312 0.26 -18.67 -4.54
N ASN A 313 0.63 -17.52 -5.10
CA ASN A 313 1.10 -17.37 -6.47
C ASN A 313 2.15 -16.25 -6.53
N THR A 314 2.81 -16.08 -7.67
CA THR A 314 3.88 -15.08 -7.86
C THR A 314 3.39 -13.78 -8.51
N THR A 315 2.11 -13.67 -8.86
CA THR A 315 1.58 -12.59 -9.74
C THR A 315 0.48 -11.76 -9.09
N GLY A 316 0.05 -12.09 -7.87
CA GLY A 316 -1.13 -11.50 -7.25
C GLY A 316 -2.44 -12.15 -7.69
N GLY A 317 -3.55 -11.68 -7.15
CA GLY A 317 -4.88 -12.17 -7.50
C GLY A 317 -5.90 -11.97 -6.39
N LEU A 318 -6.98 -12.74 -6.48
CA LEU A 318 -8.07 -12.71 -5.51
C LEU A 318 -7.61 -13.21 -4.14
N ALA A 319 -7.87 -12.41 -3.12
CA ALA A 319 -7.62 -12.68 -1.73
C ALA A 319 -8.89 -12.46 -0.91
N VAL A 320 -8.96 -13.07 0.27
CA VAL A 320 -9.88 -12.65 1.32
C VAL A 320 -9.08 -11.93 2.37
N ILE A 321 -9.51 -10.71 2.71
CA ILE A 321 -8.98 -9.96 3.84
C ILE A 321 -9.99 -9.96 4.98
N LYS A 322 -9.47 -9.89 6.20
CA LYS A 322 -10.24 -9.75 7.43
C LYS A 322 -9.99 -8.38 8.01
N LEU A 323 -11.03 -7.54 8.05
CA LEU A 323 -11.04 -6.27 8.78
C LEU A 323 -11.67 -6.47 10.14
N THR A 324 -11.00 -5.97 11.18
CA THR A 324 -11.51 -5.92 12.55
C THR A 324 -11.58 -4.47 13.00
N ASN A 325 -12.55 -4.13 13.85
CA ASN A 325 -12.67 -2.79 14.45
C ASN A 325 -11.85 -2.76 15.74
#